data_AF-A0A9D2II22-F1
#
_entry.id   AF-A0A9D2II22-F1
#
_cell.length_a   1.000
_cell.length_b   1.000
_cell.length_c   1.000
_cell.angle_alpha   90.00
_cell.angle_beta   90.00
_cell.angle_gamma   90.00
#
_symmetry.space_group_name_H-M   'P 1'
#
loop_
_entity.id
_entity.type
_entity.pdbx_description
1 polymer ?
#
loop_
_entity_poly.entity_id
_entity_poly.type
_entity_poly.pdbx_seq_one_letter_code
_entity_poly.pdbx_strand_id
1 'polypeptide(L)'
;MKTKSIVSAIVAAALSVVLCVGLLVGTTVAWFTDTVSSTGNSITAGALAVELNDGSSEALFTSDTVWAPGTSQRRSVRVENVGSVALRYSIAARNI
;
A
#
# COMPACT_ATOMS: atom_id res chain seq x y z
N MET A 1 -67.88 -21.93 -14.20
CA MET A 1 -66.94 -20.90 -13.72
C MET A 1 -65.64 -21.03 -14.50
N LYS A 2 -65.14 -19.95 -15.13
CA LYS A 2 -63.95 -20.00 -16.00
C LYS A 2 -62.67 -20.16 -15.16
N THR A 3 -62.20 -21.38 -14.98
CA THR A 3 -60.94 -21.72 -14.30
C THR A 3 -59.69 -21.37 -15.11
N LYS A 4 -59.82 -21.20 -16.43
CA LYS A 4 -58.71 -20.92 -17.36
C LYS A 4 -57.97 -19.60 -17.03
N SER A 5 -58.67 -18.57 -16.55
CA SER A 5 -58.05 -17.29 -16.19
C SER A 5 -57.28 -17.34 -14.87
N ILE A 6 -57.77 -18.11 -13.88
CA ILE A 6 -57.12 -18.25 -12.57
C ILE A 6 -55.79 -19.00 -12.72
N VAL A 7 -55.75 -20.06 -13.52
CA VAL A 7 -54.49 -20.79 -13.79
C VAL A 7 -53.46 -19.88 -14.47
N SER A 8 -53.88 -19.09 -15.46
CA SER A 8 -53.00 -18.11 -16.12
C SER A 8 -52.49 -17.03 -15.17
N ALA A 9 -53.32 -16.58 -14.22
CA ALA A 9 -52.95 -15.58 -13.22
C ALA A 9 -51.91 -16.14 -12.22
N ILE A 10 -52.07 -17.39 -11.79
CA ILE A 10 -51.12 -18.07 -10.90
C ILE A 10 -49.76 -18.26 -11.61
N VAL A 11 -49.77 -18.65 -12.88
CA VAL A 11 -48.54 -18.80 -13.67
C VAL A 11 -47.83 -17.44 -13.84
N ALA A 12 -48.57 -16.37 -14.11
CA ALA A 12 -48.01 -15.03 -14.22
C ALA A 12 -47.42 -14.52 -12.89
N ALA A 13 -48.09 -14.79 -11.76
CA ALA A 13 -47.61 -14.43 -10.43
C ALA A 13 -46.31 -15.18 -10.08
N ALA A 14 -46.22 -16.47 -10.39
CA ALA A 14 -45.00 -17.27 -10.16
C ALA A 14 -43.82 -16.74 -10.98
N LEU A 15 -44.04 -16.42 -12.26
CA LEU A 15 -43.03 -15.79 -13.14
C LEU A 15 -42.54 -14.44 -12.61
N SER A 16 -43.45 -13.62 -12.09
CA SER A 16 -43.14 -12.33 -11.47
C SER A 16 -42.19 -12.48 -10.26
N VAL A 17 -42.44 -13.48 -9.41
CA VAL A 17 -41.58 -13.73 -8.23
C VAL A 17 -40.19 -14.20 -8.66
N VAL A 18 -40.11 -15.09 -9.64
CA VAL A 18 -38.82 -15.57 -10.20
C VAL A 18 -38.02 -14.41 -10.79
N LEU A 19 -38.66 -13.51 -11.54
CA LEU A 19 -38.02 -12.30 -12.08
C LEU A 19 -37.52 -11.37 -10.97
N CYS A 20 -38.32 -11.15 -9.92
CA CYS A 20 -37.93 -10.31 -8.79
C CYS A 20 -36.71 -10.88 -8.04
N VAL A 21 -36.70 -12.19 -7.78
CA VAL A 21 -35.55 -12.86 -7.15
C VAL A 21 -34.32 -12.82 -8.05
N GLY A 22 -34.48 -13.00 -9.36
CA GLY A 22 -33.38 -12.86 -10.32
C GLY A 22 -32.75 -11.47 -10.31
N LEU A 23 -33.57 -10.41 -10.27
CA LEU A 23 -33.10 -9.03 -10.17
C LEU A 23 -32.47 -8.73 -8.81
N LEU A 24 -33.02 -9.27 -7.72
CA LEU A 24 -32.45 -9.13 -6.37
C LEU A 24 -31.05 -9.77 -6.31
N VAL A 25 -30.89 -10.98 -6.85
CA VAL A 25 -29.57 -11.63 -6.93
C VAL A 25 -28.64 -10.82 -7.82
N GLY A 26 -29.06 -10.39 -9.01
CA GLY A 26 -28.23 -9.60 -9.93
C GLY A 26 -27.73 -8.27 -9.33
N THR A 27 -28.56 -7.57 -8.55
CA THR A 27 -28.15 -6.35 -7.85
C THR A 27 -27.14 -6.63 -6.73
N THR A 28 -27.25 -7.75 -6.02
CA THR A 28 -26.25 -8.16 -5.01
C THR A 28 -24.92 -8.56 -5.63
N VAL A 29 -24.91 -9.21 -6.80
CA VAL A 29 -23.64 -9.56 -7.47
C VAL A 29 -22.95 -8.31 -8.02
N ALA A 30 -23.71 -7.32 -8.49
CA ALA A 30 -23.15 -6.03 -8.89
C ALA A 30 -22.54 -5.26 -7.71
N TRP A 31 -23.12 -5.37 -6.51
CA TRP A 31 -22.60 -4.71 -5.31
C TRP A 31 -21.29 -5.34 -4.79
N PHE A 32 -21.11 -6.65 -4.97
CA PHE A 32 -19.88 -7.35 -4.55
C PHE A 32 -18.81 -7.45 -5.65
N THR A 33 -19.10 -7.01 -6.88
CA THR A 33 -18.16 -7.10 -8.01
C THR A 33 -17.51 -5.77 -8.38
N ASP A 34 -17.65 -4.73 -7.56
CA ASP A 34 -16.78 -3.55 -7.68
C ASP A 34 -15.37 -3.88 -7.16
N THR A 35 -14.70 -4.81 -7.83
CA THR A 35 -13.25 -4.86 -7.85
C THR A 35 -12.81 -3.78 -8.81
N VAL A 36 -12.48 -2.60 -8.27
CA VAL A 36 -11.65 -1.63 -8.96
C VAL A 36 -10.27 -2.28 -9.11
N SER A 37 -10.08 -3.08 -10.17
CA SER A 37 -8.74 -3.51 -10.57
C SER A 37 -8.03 -2.26 -11.08
N SER A 38 -7.16 -1.69 -10.25
CA SER A 38 -6.20 -0.72 -10.73
C SER A 38 -5.18 -1.48 -11.59
N THR A 39 -5.55 -1.77 -12.84
CA THR A 39 -4.75 -2.52 -13.83
C THR A 39 -3.40 -1.86 -14.15
N GLY A 40 -3.09 -0.70 -13.54
CA GLY A 40 -1.80 -0.02 -13.64
C GLY A 40 -1.10 0.28 -12.31
N ASN A 41 -1.71 0.03 -11.14
CA ASN A 41 -1.08 0.36 -9.85
C ASN A 41 -0.89 -0.89 -8.99
N SER A 42 0.22 -1.59 -9.23
CA SER A 42 0.69 -2.64 -8.33
C SER A 42 1.22 -2.00 -7.06
N ILE A 43 0.53 -2.19 -5.93
CA ILE A 43 1.06 -1.84 -4.61
C ILE A 43 2.05 -2.94 -4.20
N THR A 44 3.24 -2.88 -4.78
CA THR A 44 4.34 -3.77 -4.41
C THR A 44 5.10 -3.15 -3.25
N ALA A 45 5.29 -3.91 -2.17
CA ALA A 45 6.17 -3.47 -1.09
C ALA A 45 7.61 -3.36 -1.62
N GLY A 46 8.15 -2.15 -1.65
CA GLY A 46 9.57 -1.93 -1.91
C GLY A 46 10.41 -2.15 -0.65
N ALA A 47 11.69 -2.42 -0.82
CA ALA A 47 12.64 -2.57 0.28
C ALA A 47 13.30 -1.21 0.57
N LEU A 48 13.24 -0.76 1.83
CA LEU A 48 14.03 0.37 2.31
C LEU A 48 15.35 -0.16 2.85
N ALA A 49 16.44 0.14 2.15
CA ALA A 49 17.79 -0.24 2.56
C ALA A 49 18.71 0.97 2.37
N VAL A 50 19.39 1.36 3.45
CA VAL A 50 20.21 2.57 3.51
C VAL A 50 21.58 2.21 4.01
N GLU A 51 22.60 2.68 3.31
CA GLU A 51 23.98 2.57 3.72
C GLU A 51 24.52 3.96 4.05
N LEU A 52 25.28 4.02 5.14
CA LEU A 52 25.87 5.24 5.68
C LEU A 52 27.38 5.00 5.79
N ASN A 53 28.13 5.33 4.74
CA ASN A 53 29.57 5.09 4.73
C ASN A 53 30.34 5.93 3.70
N ASP A 54 31.64 6.15 3.91
CA ASP A 54 32.60 6.60 2.90
C ASP A 54 33.30 5.44 2.14
N GLY A 55 32.96 4.20 2.48
CA GLY A 55 33.55 2.96 1.95
C GLY A 55 34.25 2.09 3.01
N SER A 56 34.33 2.52 4.27
CA SER A 56 34.99 1.83 5.39
C SER A 56 34.08 1.61 6.61
N SER A 57 34.00 0.41 7.17
CA SER A 57 33.20 0.11 8.38
C SER A 57 33.74 0.72 9.69
N GLU A 58 34.73 1.59 9.60
CA GLU A 58 35.41 2.22 10.74
C GLU A 58 34.61 3.40 11.31
N ALA A 59 34.79 3.70 12.59
CA ALA A 59 34.19 4.88 13.21
C ALA A 59 34.76 6.17 12.59
N LEU A 60 33.88 7.08 12.14
CA LEU A 60 34.26 8.34 11.51
C LEU A 60 35.08 9.25 12.44
N PHE A 61 34.77 9.20 13.73
CA PHE A 61 35.47 9.91 14.80
C PHE A 61 35.70 8.95 15.96
N THR A 62 36.95 8.80 16.38
CA THR A 62 37.34 7.97 17.52
C THR A 62 37.44 8.82 18.78
N SER A 63 37.15 8.21 19.94
CA SER A 63 37.24 8.84 21.27
C SER A 63 38.66 9.25 21.65
N ASP A 64 39.67 8.64 21.02
CA ASP A 64 41.08 8.83 21.36
C ASP A 64 41.65 10.12 20.74
N THR A 65 40.84 10.83 19.97
CA THR A 65 41.21 12.12 19.39
C THR A 65 41.25 13.18 20.49
N VAL A 66 42.43 13.74 20.78
CA VAL A 66 42.58 14.86 21.73
C VAL A 66 42.15 16.16 21.06
N TRP A 67 41.01 16.71 21.47
CA TRP A 67 40.48 17.97 20.97
C TRP A 67 41.07 19.15 21.75
N ALA A 68 41.93 19.93 21.10
CA ALA A 68 42.41 21.21 21.63
C ALA A 68 41.59 22.38 21.08
N PRO A 69 41.49 23.52 21.79
CA PRO A 69 40.84 24.72 21.27
C PRO A 69 41.47 25.16 19.94
N GLY A 70 40.64 25.37 18.93
CA GLY A 70 41.08 25.73 17.57
C GLY A 70 41.30 24.54 16.62
N THR A 71 41.25 23.31 17.11
CA THR A 71 41.32 22.11 16.26
C THR A 71 39.92 21.75 15.72
N SER A 72 39.83 21.54 14.41
CA SER A 72 38.61 21.06 13.75
C SER A 72 38.92 19.88 12.84
N GLN A 73 38.09 18.83 12.87
CA GLN A 73 38.18 17.69 11.97
C GLN A 73 36.92 17.63 11.09
N ARG A 74 37.11 17.34 9.81
CA ARG A 74 36.00 17.10 8.87
C ARG A 74 36.12 15.71 8.28
N ARG A 75 34.99 15.03 8.14
CA ARG A 75 34.85 13.75 7.45
C ARG A 75 33.64 13.83 6.53
N SER A 76 33.75 13.18 5.37
CA SER A 76 32.64 13.01 4.44
C SER A 76 31.86 11.76 4.83
N VAL A 77 30.53 11.83 4.79
CA VAL A 77 29.65 10.67 4.92
C VAL A 77 28.79 10.63 3.66
N ARG A 78 28.71 9.46 3.03
CA ARG A 78 27.76 9.23 1.94
C ARG A 78 26.51 8.57 2.50
N VAL A 79 25.36 9.11 2.13
CA VAL A 79 24.07 8.47 2.36
C VAL A 79 23.64 7.87 1.03
N GLU A 80 23.53 6.55 0.98
CA GLU A 80 23.17 5.83 -0.23
C GLU A 80 21.90 5.00 -0.02
N ASN A 81 21.00 5.09 -0.99
CA ASN A 81 19.80 4.28 -1.03
C ASN A 81 20.04 3.08 -1.95
N VAL A 82 20.30 1.93 -1.33
CA VAL A 82 20.47 0.63 -2.02
C VAL A 82 19.14 -0.13 -2.13
N GLY A 83 18.05 0.47 -1.65
CA GLY A 83 16.70 -0.07 -1.71
C GLY A 83 15.94 0.32 -2.99
N SER A 84 14.68 -0.14 -3.08
CA SER A 84 13.77 0.16 -4.19
C SER A 84 12.77 1.27 -3.90
N VAL A 85 12.79 1.84 -2.68
CA VAL A 85 11.89 2.91 -2.24
C VAL A 85 12.65 4.22 -2.12
N ALA A 86 12.04 5.35 -2.50
CA ALA A 86 12.66 6.67 -2.37
C ALA A 86 13.03 7.00 -0.90
N LEU A 87 14.28 7.42 -0.70
CA LEU A 87 14.80 7.77 0.62
C LEU A 87 14.54 9.25 0.94
N ARG A 88 13.89 9.51 2.09
CA ARG A 88 13.83 10.82 2.73
C ARG A 88 14.48 10.71 4.10
N TYR A 89 15.44 11.57 4.42
CA TYR A 89 16.20 11.49 5.67
C TYR A 89 16.33 12.85 6.37
N SER A 90 16.58 12.81 7.68
CA SER A 90 16.87 13.96 8.54
C SER A 90 18.10 13.64 9.39
N ILE A 91 19.01 14.59 9.55
CA ILE A 91 20.23 14.43 10.33
C ILE A 91 20.13 15.30 11.58
N ALA A 92 20.38 14.72 12.75
CA ALA A 92 20.46 15.43 14.02
C ALA A 92 21.78 15.10 14.72
N ALA A 93 22.45 16.12 15.26
CA ALA A 93 23.61 15.97 16.11
C ALA A 93 23.20 16.22 17.56
N ARG A 94 23.65 15.36 18.48
CA ARG A 94 23.46 15.53 19.92
C ARG A 94 24.83 15.53 20.58
N ASN A 95 25.10 16.54 21.39
CA ASN A 95 26.22 16.55 22.31
C ASN A 95 25.77 15.84 23.58
N ILE A 96 26.51 14.82 24.00
CA ILE A 96 26.26 14.02 25.20
C ILE A 96 27.37 14.34 26.19
#